data_AF-A0A518IB23-F1
#
_entry.id   AF-A0A518IB23-F1
#
_cell.length_a   1.000
_cell.length_b   1.000
_cell.length_c   1.000
_cell.angle_alpha   90.00
_cell.angle_beta   90.00
_cell.angle_gamma   90.00
#
_symmetry.space_group_name_H-M   'P 1'
#
loop_
_entity.id
_entity.type
_entity.pdbx_description
1 polymer ?
#
loop_
_entity_poly.entity_id
_entity_poly.type
_entity_poly.pdbx_seq_one_letter_code
_entity_poly.pdbx_strand_id
1 'polypeptide(L)'
;MTETENEVTDNSEIIFSIRSLIIVYCIWSWPFTLFGLAVNEANRRMGEPIVFPFLSPSGSEGVYEFIFFPTATTADLFILLWLLRFVLPLRLKRKLVWNSSSVYQKEKPIKNAKPAIFTAVFGLAGTGVLYFAATHLRNDRSQRQPFIYWEGPAADDMEWILALGWTLSYLAVCGYVFVSNYFDSRWNLLAVVGVFFGCMNFILSCAIGTILQAD
;
A
#
# COMPACT_ATOMS: atom_id res chain seq x y z
N MET A 1 49.65 18.83 -3.83
CA MET A 1 49.53 17.41 -4.25
C MET A 1 48.10 17.19 -4.64
N THR A 2 47.92 16.95 -5.93
CA THR A 2 46.67 16.73 -6.64
C THR A 2 46.15 15.33 -6.36
N GLU A 3 45.02 15.21 -5.67
CA GLU A 3 44.16 14.04 -5.82
C GLU A 3 43.20 14.33 -6.96
N THR A 4 43.53 13.69 -8.08
CA THR A 4 42.88 13.67 -9.38
C THR A 4 41.50 13.04 -9.33
N GLU A 5 40.59 13.65 -10.11
CA GLU A 5 39.53 13.04 -10.91
C GLU A 5 39.39 11.50 -10.77
N ASN A 6 38.25 11.08 -10.21
CA ASN A 6 37.38 9.97 -10.67
C ASN A 6 36.54 9.40 -9.52
N GLU A 7 35.86 10.24 -8.73
CA GLU A 7 34.50 9.84 -8.35
C GLU A 7 33.64 10.14 -9.57
N VAL A 8 33.53 9.15 -10.44
CA VAL A 8 32.34 8.98 -11.27
C VAL A 8 31.20 9.12 -10.26
N THR A 9 30.56 10.29 -10.24
CA THR A 9 29.36 10.53 -9.46
C THR A 9 28.40 9.47 -9.94
N ASP A 10 28.26 8.44 -9.12
CA ASP A 10 27.28 7.39 -9.31
C ASP A 10 25.93 8.09 -9.17
N ASN A 11 25.50 8.66 -10.29
CA ASN A 11 24.26 9.41 -10.46
C ASN A 11 23.06 8.46 -10.34
N SER A 12 23.17 7.36 -9.60
CA SER A 12 22.14 6.39 -9.29
C SER A 12 21.74 6.38 -7.82
N GLU A 13 22.32 7.23 -6.96
CA GLU A 13 21.94 7.26 -5.55
C GLU A 13 20.46 7.64 -5.35
N ILE A 14 19.70 6.70 -4.81
CA ILE A 14 18.26 6.85 -4.49
C ILE A 14 18.14 7.59 -3.15
N ILE A 15 17.39 8.69 -3.13
CA ILE A 15 17.22 9.58 -1.96
C ILE A 15 15.80 9.48 -1.41
N PHE A 16 15.61 8.74 -0.33
CA PHE A 16 14.30 8.53 0.27
C PHE A 16 13.80 9.78 1.00
N SER A 17 12.64 10.27 0.54
CA SER A 17 11.88 11.33 1.21
C SER A 17 11.03 10.73 2.33
N ILE A 18 11.28 11.13 3.57
CA ILE A 18 10.49 10.70 4.73
C ILE A 18 9.01 11.06 4.52
N ARG A 19 8.71 12.23 3.94
CA ARG A 19 7.33 12.61 3.61
C ARG A 19 6.67 11.60 2.66
N SER A 20 7.39 11.16 1.63
CA SER A 20 6.88 10.19 0.67
C SER A 20 6.63 8.82 1.33
N LEU A 21 7.54 8.38 2.21
CA LEU A 21 7.38 7.14 2.99
C LEU A 21 6.16 7.20 3.91
N ILE A 22 5.96 8.32 4.62
CA ILE A 22 4.80 8.53 5.49
C ILE A 22 3.50 8.52 4.68
N ILE A 23 3.46 9.19 3.53
CA ILE A 23 2.26 9.21 2.66
C ILE A 23 1.90 7.81 2.19
N VAL A 24 2.89 7.05 1.68
CA VAL A 24 2.67 5.66 1.23
C VAL A 24 2.15 4.78 2.36
N TYR A 25 2.78 4.88 3.54
CA TYR A 25 2.36 4.12 4.71
C TYR A 25 0.95 4.50 5.16
N CYS A 26 0.66 5.80 5.24
CA CYS A 26 -0.66 6.29 5.60
C CYS A 26 -1.72 5.72 4.65
N ILE A 27 -1.55 5.85 3.34
CA ILE A 27 -2.49 5.30 2.34
C ILE A 27 -2.73 3.79 2.52
N TRP A 28 -1.73 3.03 2.96
CA TRP A 28 -1.86 1.59 3.19
C TRP A 28 -2.50 1.21 4.53
N SER A 29 -2.20 1.98 5.58
CA SER A 29 -2.67 1.71 6.95
C SER A 29 -4.21 1.75 7.06
N TRP A 30 -4.87 2.62 6.30
CA TRP A 30 -6.34 2.74 6.30
C TRP A 30 -7.05 1.47 5.76
N PRO A 31 -6.76 0.99 4.53
CA PRO A 31 -7.29 -0.28 4.03
C PRO A 31 -6.94 -1.48 4.92
N PHE A 32 -5.71 -1.54 5.43
CA PHE A 32 -5.29 -2.63 6.32
C PHE A 32 -6.13 -2.68 7.60
N THR A 33 -6.42 -1.51 8.18
CA THR A 33 -7.25 -1.43 9.38
C THR A 33 -8.68 -1.91 9.10
N LEU A 34 -9.29 -1.47 7.99
CA LEU A 34 -10.63 -1.94 7.59
C LEU A 34 -10.66 -3.45 7.41
N PHE A 35 -9.65 -4.01 6.77
CA PHE A 35 -9.55 -5.46 6.59
C PHE A 35 -9.45 -6.19 7.93
N GLY A 36 -8.53 -5.77 8.80
CA GLY A 36 -8.32 -6.43 10.07
C GLY A 36 -9.56 -6.41 10.95
N LEU A 37 -10.27 -5.28 10.99
CA LEU A 37 -11.57 -5.15 11.68
C LEU A 37 -12.62 -6.11 11.08
N ALA A 38 -12.68 -6.22 9.75
CA ALA A 38 -13.64 -7.08 9.06
C ALA A 38 -13.35 -8.58 9.26
N VAL A 39 -12.08 -8.99 9.21
CA VAL A 39 -11.64 -10.37 9.47
C VAL A 39 -11.93 -10.76 10.92
N ASN A 40 -11.59 -9.89 11.87
CA ASN A 40 -11.86 -10.17 13.28
C ASN A 40 -13.35 -10.27 13.59
N GLU A 41 -14.19 -9.47 12.93
CA GLU A 41 -15.65 -9.61 13.05
C GLU A 41 -16.16 -10.92 12.47
N ALA A 42 -15.64 -11.34 11.31
CA ALA A 42 -16.01 -12.61 10.69
C ALA A 42 -15.64 -13.79 11.61
N ASN A 43 -14.42 -13.81 12.14
CA ASN A 43 -13.97 -14.87 13.06
C ASN A 43 -14.78 -14.87 14.36
N ARG A 44 -15.09 -13.70 14.92
CA ARG A 44 -15.96 -13.59 16.11
C ARG A 44 -17.32 -14.25 15.88
N ARG A 45 -17.92 -14.06 14.69
CA ARG A 45 -19.22 -14.65 14.34
C ARG A 45 -19.13 -16.18 14.16
N MET A 46 -17.99 -16.68 13.69
CA MET A 46 -17.74 -18.12 13.50
C MET A 46 -17.28 -18.83 14.80
N GLY A 47 -17.06 -18.09 15.89
CA GLY A 47 -16.50 -18.64 17.12
C GLY A 47 -15.01 -18.99 17.01
N GLU A 48 -14.34 -18.46 15.99
CA GLU A 48 -12.92 -18.65 15.73
C GLU A 48 -12.07 -17.58 16.43
N PRO A 49 -10.78 -17.86 16.71
CA PRO A 49 -9.91 -16.89 17.34
C PRO A 49 -9.68 -15.66 16.45
N ILE A 50 -9.51 -14.51 17.11
CA ILE A 50 -9.17 -13.23 16.49
C ILE A 50 -7.75 -13.33 15.88
N VAL A 51 -7.61 -12.93 14.61
CA VAL A 51 -6.31 -12.97 13.88
C VAL A 51 -5.45 -11.76 14.22
N PHE A 52 -6.06 -10.58 14.31
CA PHE A 52 -5.36 -9.32 14.61
C PHE A 52 -5.74 -8.85 16.02
N PRO A 53 -5.07 -9.31 17.09
CA PRO A 53 -5.49 -9.03 18.47
C PRO A 53 -5.37 -7.55 18.87
N PHE A 54 -4.66 -6.75 18.08
CA PHE A 54 -4.54 -5.30 18.23
C PHE A 54 -5.67 -4.50 17.54
N LEU A 55 -6.61 -5.20 16.91
CA LEU A 55 -7.84 -4.65 16.33
C LEU A 55 -9.04 -5.36 16.96
N SER A 56 -9.99 -4.60 17.48
CA SER A 56 -11.30 -5.05 17.92
C SER A 56 -12.16 -5.55 16.75
N PRO A 57 -13.09 -6.48 16.99
CA PRO A 57 -14.15 -6.81 16.04
C PRO A 57 -15.03 -5.58 15.73
N SER A 58 -15.56 -5.47 14.51
CA SER A 58 -16.36 -4.30 14.11
C SER A 58 -17.54 -4.04 15.05
N GLY A 59 -17.51 -2.91 15.76
CA GLY A 59 -18.47 -2.51 16.79
C GLY A 59 -18.22 -1.05 17.20
N SER A 60 -18.75 -0.60 18.34
CA SER A 60 -18.50 0.78 18.83
C SER A 60 -17.01 1.08 19.01
N GLU A 61 -16.22 0.08 19.41
CA GLU A 61 -14.76 0.18 19.57
C GLU A 61 -14.03 0.19 18.22
N GLY A 62 -14.49 -0.60 17.25
CA GLY A 62 -13.90 -0.67 15.90
C GLY A 62 -13.96 0.66 15.12
N VAL A 63 -14.93 1.53 15.38
CA VAL A 63 -15.00 2.87 14.77
C VAL A 63 -13.86 3.77 15.28
N TYR A 64 -13.54 3.69 16.58
CA TYR A 64 -12.42 4.44 17.14
C TYR A 64 -11.09 3.92 16.62
N GLU A 65 -10.93 2.59 16.52
CA GLU A 65 -9.71 1.97 16.02
C GLU A 65 -9.47 2.22 14.53
N PHE A 66 -10.53 2.33 13.73
CA PHE A 66 -10.42 2.69 12.31
C PHE A 66 -9.68 4.03 12.10
N ILE A 67 -9.84 4.97 13.02
CA ILE A 67 -9.14 6.27 12.98
C ILE A 67 -7.83 6.20 13.78
N PHE A 68 -7.88 5.58 14.96
CA PHE A 68 -6.75 5.55 15.89
C PHE A 68 -5.57 4.75 15.34
N PHE A 69 -5.80 3.56 14.78
CA PHE A 69 -4.72 2.68 14.34
C PHE A 69 -3.89 3.30 13.19
N PRO A 70 -4.48 3.79 12.07
CA PRO A 70 -3.72 4.50 11.04
C PRO A 70 -2.97 5.70 11.59
N THR A 71 -3.59 6.46 12.50
CA THR A 71 -2.98 7.67 13.07
C THR A 71 -1.79 7.35 13.97
N ALA A 72 -1.97 6.42 14.91
CA ALA A 72 -0.95 6.00 15.86
C ALA A 72 0.25 5.36 15.15
N THR A 73 0.01 4.42 14.25
CA THR A 73 1.08 3.73 13.52
C THR A 73 1.82 4.65 12.56
N THR A 74 1.13 5.62 11.94
CA THR A 74 1.78 6.66 11.12
C THR A 74 2.62 7.61 11.99
N ALA A 75 2.16 7.94 13.19
CA ALA A 75 2.92 8.73 14.16
C ALA A 75 4.16 7.97 14.66
N ASP A 76 4.04 6.67 14.94
CA ASP A 76 5.17 5.82 15.32
C ASP A 76 6.21 5.74 14.21
N LEU A 77 5.78 5.57 12.95
CA LEU A 77 6.67 5.59 11.79
C LEU A 77 7.36 6.94 11.65
N PHE A 78 6.64 8.05 11.85
CA PHE A 78 7.22 9.39 11.86
C PHE A 78 8.31 9.51 12.94
N ILE A 79 8.02 9.09 14.18
CA ILE A 79 8.96 9.16 15.31
C ILE A 79 10.18 8.30 15.00
N LEU A 80 9.98 7.07 14.50
CA LEU A 80 11.05 6.17 14.10
C LEU A 80 11.96 6.79 13.04
N LEU A 81 11.39 7.34 11.97
CA LEU A 81 12.17 7.96 10.88
C LEU A 81 12.89 9.23 11.35
N TRP A 82 12.27 9.99 12.26
CA TRP A 82 12.88 11.16 12.88
C TRP A 82 14.07 10.78 13.79
N LEU A 83 13.89 9.79 14.66
CA LEU A 83 14.95 9.26 15.54
C LEU A 83 16.08 8.64 14.73
N LEU A 84 15.74 7.83 13.73
CA LEU A 84 16.71 7.24 12.81
C LEU A 84 17.54 8.35 12.16
N ARG A 85 16.89 9.40 11.65
CA ARG A 85 17.60 10.54 11.09
C ARG A 85 18.47 11.26 12.12
N PHE A 86 18.08 11.35 13.40
CA PHE A 86 18.90 11.96 14.43
C PHE A 86 20.22 11.20 14.64
N VAL A 87 20.14 9.86 14.75
CA VAL A 87 21.26 8.96 15.05
C VAL A 87 22.18 8.73 13.84
N LEU A 88 21.67 8.83 12.61
CA LEU A 88 22.45 8.53 11.41
C LEU A 88 23.66 9.47 11.21
N PRO A 89 24.81 8.94 10.73
CA PRO A 89 25.95 9.76 10.33
C PRO A 89 25.59 10.64 9.12
N LEU A 90 26.32 11.75 8.95
CA LEU A 90 26.06 12.77 7.91
C LEU A 90 25.92 12.18 6.49
N ARG A 91 26.66 11.11 6.17
CA ARG A 91 26.58 10.41 4.87
C ARG A 91 25.19 9.80 4.63
N LEU A 92 24.59 9.19 5.66
CA LEU A 92 23.27 8.53 5.56
C LEU A 92 22.11 9.52 5.73
N LYS A 93 22.31 10.61 6.48
CA LYS A 93 21.35 11.73 6.56
C LYS A 93 21.04 12.36 5.19
N ARG A 94 21.97 12.28 4.23
CA ARG A 94 21.75 12.72 2.84
C ARG A 94 20.86 11.77 2.03
N LYS A 95 20.78 10.49 2.42
CA LYS A 95 19.90 9.50 1.77
C LYS A 95 18.49 9.48 2.35
N LEU A 96 18.29 10.01 3.57
CA LEU A 96 17.00 10.11 4.26
C LEU A 96 16.67 11.58 4.56
N VAL A 97 15.99 12.23 3.62
CA VAL A 97 15.69 13.69 3.67
C VAL A 97 14.24 13.97 4.02
N TRP A 98 13.96 15.18 4.53
CA TRP A 98 12.58 15.52 4.94
C TRP A 98 11.68 15.67 3.72
N ASN A 99 12.06 16.59 2.84
CA ASN A 99 11.49 16.77 1.53
C ASN A 99 12.59 16.46 0.54
N SER A 100 12.21 15.76 -0.53
CA SER A 100 12.94 15.80 -1.80
C SER A 100 12.91 17.26 -2.29
N SER A 101 13.85 18.08 -1.81
CA SER A 101 14.03 19.45 -2.29
C SER A 101 14.69 19.39 -3.67
N SER A 102 14.38 20.36 -4.53
CA SER A 102 15.02 20.57 -5.84
C SER A 102 16.55 20.67 -5.79
N VAL A 103 17.13 20.89 -4.61
CA VAL A 103 18.59 20.90 -4.37
C VAL A 103 19.20 19.48 -4.40
N TYR A 104 18.39 18.44 -4.14
CA TYR A 104 18.81 17.03 -4.12
C TYR A 104 18.11 16.17 -5.19
N GLN A 105 17.02 16.67 -5.79
CA GLN A 105 16.50 16.08 -7.02
C GLN A 105 17.56 16.25 -8.10
N LYS A 106 17.94 15.15 -8.75
CA LYS A 106 18.86 15.16 -9.88
C LYS A 106 18.58 16.37 -10.77
N GLU A 107 19.60 17.16 -11.07
CA GLU A 107 19.53 18.27 -12.03
C GLU A 107 18.94 17.83 -13.40
N LYS A 108 18.93 16.52 -13.67
CA LYS A 108 18.18 15.90 -14.76
C LYS A 108 17.39 14.69 -14.27
N PRO A 109 16.04 14.69 -14.36
CA PRO A 109 15.24 13.51 -14.05
C PRO A 109 15.60 12.35 -14.99
N ILE A 110 15.55 11.11 -14.48
CA ILE A 110 15.91 9.92 -15.27
C ILE A 110 14.82 9.69 -16.32
N LYS A 111 15.18 9.76 -17.61
CA LYS A 111 14.27 9.45 -18.71
C LYS A 111 14.13 7.94 -18.87
N ASN A 112 13.22 7.33 -18.12
CA ASN A 112 12.88 5.91 -18.25
C ASN A 112 11.38 5.69 -18.06
N ALA A 113 10.74 5.04 -19.04
CA ALA A 113 9.31 4.74 -19.00
C ALA A 113 8.97 3.44 -18.26
N LYS A 114 9.94 2.52 -18.07
CA LYS A 114 9.70 1.20 -17.49
C LYS A 114 9.02 1.27 -16.11
N PRO A 115 9.45 2.13 -15.16
CA PRO A 115 8.82 2.20 -13.84
C PRO A 115 7.34 2.64 -13.91
N ALA A 116 7.00 3.54 -14.82
CA ALA A 116 5.62 3.96 -15.04
C ALA A 116 4.75 2.84 -15.64
N ILE A 117 5.31 2.04 -16.54
CA ILE A 117 4.64 0.87 -17.10
C ILE A 117 4.44 -0.20 -16.02
N PHE A 118 5.45 -0.52 -15.22
CA PHE A 118 5.31 -1.47 -14.10
C PHE A 118 4.25 -1.03 -13.11
N THR A 119 4.19 0.27 -12.80
CA THR A 119 3.14 0.83 -11.94
C THR A 119 1.74 0.56 -12.50
N ALA A 120 1.53 0.78 -13.80
CA ALA A 120 0.26 0.48 -14.47
C ALA A 120 -0.05 -1.02 -14.47
N VAL A 121 0.94 -1.87 -14.77
CA VAL A 121 0.79 -3.33 -14.79
C VAL A 121 0.41 -3.85 -13.41
N PHE A 122 1.05 -3.39 -12.33
CA PHE A 122 0.69 -3.80 -10.98
C PHE A 122 -0.73 -3.37 -10.60
N GLY A 123 -1.15 -2.15 -10.95
CA GLY A 123 -2.51 -1.68 -10.69
C GLY A 123 -3.56 -2.52 -11.42
N LEU A 124 -3.36 -2.77 -12.72
CA LEU A 124 -4.27 -3.56 -13.54
C LEU A 124 -4.27 -5.05 -13.16
N ALA A 125 -3.10 -5.63 -12.86
CA ALA A 125 -3.00 -7.00 -12.39
C ALA A 125 -3.70 -7.18 -11.04
N GLY A 126 -3.53 -6.23 -10.11
CA GLY A 126 -4.29 -6.19 -8.86
C GLY A 126 -5.79 -6.15 -9.11
N THR A 127 -6.26 -5.33 -10.05
CA THR A 127 -7.68 -5.28 -10.44
C THR A 127 -8.17 -6.62 -10.98
N GLY A 128 -7.39 -7.26 -11.86
CA GLY A 128 -7.74 -8.57 -12.41
C GLY A 128 -7.87 -9.65 -11.33
N VAL A 129 -6.91 -9.72 -10.41
CA VAL A 129 -6.91 -10.67 -9.29
C VAL A 129 -8.10 -10.43 -8.36
N LEU A 130 -8.37 -9.18 -7.99
CA LEU A 130 -9.48 -8.85 -7.09
C LEU A 130 -10.84 -9.02 -7.78
N TYR A 131 -10.95 -8.71 -9.06
CA TYR A 131 -12.15 -8.98 -9.85
C TYR A 131 -12.42 -10.48 -9.92
N PHE A 132 -11.38 -11.29 -10.16
CA PHE A 132 -11.50 -12.74 -10.10
C PHE A 132 -11.98 -13.20 -8.72
N ALA A 133 -11.39 -12.73 -7.63
CA ALA A 133 -11.86 -13.07 -6.29
C ALA A 133 -13.34 -12.65 -6.08
N ALA A 134 -13.70 -11.42 -6.47
CA ALA A 134 -15.04 -10.88 -6.32
C ALA A 134 -16.10 -11.69 -7.10
N THR A 135 -15.79 -12.16 -8.32
CA THR A 135 -16.73 -12.99 -9.09
C THR A 135 -17.05 -14.30 -8.40
N HIS A 136 -16.20 -14.78 -7.48
CA HIS A 136 -16.34 -16.06 -6.79
C HIS A 136 -16.88 -15.93 -5.36
N LEU A 137 -17.20 -14.71 -4.92
CA LEU A 137 -17.87 -14.43 -3.65
C LEU A 137 -19.37 -14.27 -3.90
N ARG A 138 -20.20 -14.91 -3.06
CA ARG A 138 -21.65 -14.68 -3.01
C ARG A 138 -22.05 -14.28 -1.60
N ASN A 139 -23.12 -13.49 -1.48
CA ASN A 139 -23.71 -13.22 -0.18
C ASN A 139 -24.60 -14.40 0.23
N ASP A 140 -24.33 -15.04 1.36
CA ASP A 140 -25.33 -15.89 2.00
C ASP A 140 -26.28 -15.00 2.78
N ARG A 141 -27.47 -14.74 2.21
CA ARG A 141 -28.51 -13.92 2.83
C ARG A 141 -29.02 -14.49 4.16
N SER A 142 -28.79 -15.77 4.44
CA SER A 142 -29.23 -16.40 5.69
C SER A 142 -28.26 -16.12 6.85
N GLN A 143 -26.96 -15.97 6.56
CA GLN A 143 -25.92 -15.72 7.57
C GLN A 143 -25.32 -14.31 7.49
N ARG A 144 -25.69 -13.51 6.47
CA ARG A 144 -25.09 -12.19 6.16
C ARG A 144 -23.57 -12.24 6.12
N GLN A 145 -23.07 -13.30 5.49
CA GLN A 145 -21.65 -13.53 5.33
C GLN A 145 -21.33 -13.79 3.86
N PRO A 146 -20.20 -13.25 3.37
CA PRO A 146 -19.67 -13.64 2.07
C PRO A 146 -19.23 -15.10 2.14
N PHE A 147 -19.83 -15.96 1.31
CA PHE A 147 -19.38 -17.34 1.14
C PHE A 147 -18.71 -17.51 -0.21
N ILE A 148 -17.66 -18.33 -0.23
CA ILE A 148 -16.99 -18.73 -1.46
C ILE A 148 -17.85 -19.84 -2.07
N TYR A 149 -18.49 -19.55 -3.21
CA TYR A 149 -19.36 -20.54 -3.88
C TYR A 149 -18.59 -21.46 -4.84
N TRP A 150 -17.30 -21.19 -5.03
CA TRP A 150 -16.45 -21.93 -5.95
C TRP A 150 -15.96 -23.22 -5.31
N GLU A 151 -16.26 -24.35 -5.93
CA GLU A 151 -15.76 -25.67 -5.54
C GLU A 151 -14.59 -26.07 -6.46
N GLY A 152 -13.41 -25.48 -6.24
CA GLY A 152 -12.22 -25.81 -7.00
C GLY A 152 -10.94 -25.49 -6.23
N PRO A 153 -9.76 -25.80 -6.78
CA PRO A 153 -8.49 -25.76 -6.04
C PRO A 153 -8.13 -24.37 -5.48
N ALA A 154 -8.72 -23.30 -6.02
CA ALA A 154 -8.50 -21.93 -5.56
C ALA A 154 -9.44 -21.49 -4.43
N ALA A 155 -10.40 -22.33 -4.01
CA ALA A 155 -11.34 -21.99 -2.94
C ALA A 155 -10.61 -21.89 -1.59
N ASP A 156 -9.71 -22.84 -1.32
CA ASP A 156 -8.92 -22.90 -0.10
C ASP A 156 -7.91 -21.75 0.01
N ASP A 157 -7.51 -21.16 -1.12
CA ASP A 157 -6.52 -20.08 -1.22
C ASP A 157 -7.14 -18.69 -1.43
N MET A 158 -8.46 -18.53 -1.34
CA MET A 158 -9.13 -17.28 -1.69
C MET A 158 -8.66 -16.08 -0.85
N GLU A 159 -8.34 -16.30 0.42
CA GLU A 159 -7.75 -15.27 1.29
C GLU A 159 -6.39 -14.79 0.78
N TRP A 160 -5.55 -15.72 0.31
CA TRP A 160 -4.25 -15.43 -0.28
C TRP A 160 -4.37 -14.72 -1.64
N ILE A 161 -5.40 -15.05 -2.42
CA ILE A 161 -5.72 -14.37 -3.69
C ILE A 161 -6.11 -12.92 -3.43
N LEU A 162 -6.94 -12.65 -2.42
CA LEU A 162 -7.30 -11.29 -2.00
C LEU A 162 -6.06 -10.52 -1.52
N ALA A 163 -5.25 -11.13 -0.65
CA ALA A 163 -4.01 -10.55 -0.17
C ALA A 163 -3.02 -10.22 -1.31
N LEU A 164 -2.92 -11.09 -2.31
CA LEU A 164 -2.11 -10.87 -3.51
C LEU A 164 -2.62 -9.67 -4.32
N GLY A 165 -3.93 -9.61 -4.56
CA GLY A 165 -4.56 -8.50 -5.28
C GLY A 165 -4.33 -7.13 -4.61
N TRP A 166 -4.38 -7.10 -3.29
CA TRP A 166 -4.04 -5.90 -2.51
C TRP A 166 -2.56 -5.57 -2.52
N THR A 167 -1.69 -6.59 -2.44
CA THR A 167 -0.24 -6.40 -2.52
C THR A 167 0.15 -5.80 -3.87
N LEU A 168 -0.43 -6.28 -4.97
CA LEU A 168 -0.23 -5.71 -6.31
C LEU A 168 -0.73 -4.26 -6.39
N SER A 169 -1.90 -3.98 -5.81
CA SER A 169 -2.47 -2.63 -5.75
C SER A 169 -1.58 -1.68 -4.93
N TYR A 170 -0.99 -2.16 -3.83
CA TYR A 170 -0.02 -1.41 -3.02
C TYR A 170 1.27 -1.12 -3.77
N LEU A 171 1.80 -2.11 -4.50
CA LEU A 171 3.00 -1.94 -5.33
C LEU A 171 2.78 -0.90 -6.43
N ALA A 172 1.56 -0.76 -6.96
CA ALA A 172 1.21 0.32 -7.88
C ALA A 172 1.28 1.70 -7.22
N VAL A 173 0.75 1.85 -5.99
CA VAL A 173 0.83 3.10 -5.23
C VAL A 173 2.29 3.46 -4.93
N CYS A 174 3.08 2.49 -4.44
CA CYS A 174 4.51 2.66 -4.20
C CYS A 174 5.26 3.04 -5.48
N GLY A 175 4.95 2.35 -6.58
CA GLY A 175 5.49 2.61 -7.91
C GLY A 175 5.22 4.03 -8.37
N TYR A 176 4.01 4.57 -8.17
CA TYR A 176 3.69 5.96 -8.51
C TYR A 176 4.48 6.97 -7.67
N VAL A 177 4.61 6.74 -6.37
CA VAL A 177 5.42 7.62 -5.51
C VAL A 177 6.88 7.58 -5.92
N PHE A 178 7.40 6.42 -6.31
CA PHE A 178 8.74 6.30 -6.87
C PHE A 178 8.87 7.01 -8.23
N VAL A 179 7.95 6.78 -9.18
CA VAL A 179 7.96 7.41 -10.50
C VAL A 179 7.91 8.94 -10.39
N SER A 180 6.96 9.46 -9.60
CA SER A 180 6.74 10.91 -9.45
C SER A 180 7.91 11.66 -8.80
N ASN A 181 8.74 10.98 -7.99
CA ASN A 181 9.88 11.60 -7.33
C ASN A 181 11.18 11.53 -8.12
N TYR A 182 11.36 10.52 -9.00
CA TYR A 182 12.67 10.23 -9.62
C TYR A 182 12.68 10.19 -11.15
N PHE A 183 11.53 10.06 -11.81
CA PHE A 183 11.44 9.85 -13.26
C PHE A 183 10.58 10.90 -13.93
N ASP A 184 11.10 11.44 -15.02
CA ASP A 184 10.35 12.32 -15.92
C ASP A 184 10.18 11.63 -17.26
N SER A 185 8.93 11.41 -17.64
CA SER A 185 8.55 10.66 -18.82
C SER A 185 7.17 11.09 -19.28
N ARG A 186 6.99 11.18 -20.60
CA ARG A 186 5.66 11.34 -21.24
C ARG A 186 4.67 10.25 -20.83
N TRP A 187 5.17 9.12 -20.33
CA TRP A 187 4.39 7.98 -19.86
C TRP A 187 4.02 8.06 -18.37
N ASN A 188 4.32 9.16 -17.67
CA ASN A 188 3.92 9.35 -16.27
C ASN A 188 2.39 9.29 -16.10
N LEU A 189 1.62 9.56 -17.17
CA LEU A 189 0.18 9.29 -17.20
C LEU A 189 -0.15 7.81 -16.90
N LEU A 190 0.65 6.85 -17.37
CA LEU A 190 0.46 5.43 -17.04
C LEU A 190 0.66 5.15 -15.56
N ALA A 191 1.61 5.83 -14.91
CA ALA A 191 1.77 5.70 -13.47
C ALA A 191 0.55 6.26 -12.72
N VAL A 192 -0.06 7.35 -13.21
CA VAL A 192 -1.33 7.90 -12.69
C VAL A 192 -2.46 6.87 -12.84
N VAL A 193 -2.54 6.19 -13.99
CA VAL A 193 -3.52 5.11 -14.21
C VAL A 193 -3.29 3.95 -13.23
N GLY A 194 -2.04 3.54 -13.03
CA GLY A 194 -1.69 2.48 -12.08
C GLY A 194 -2.09 2.79 -10.64
N VAL A 195 -1.79 4.00 -10.14
CA VAL A 195 -2.21 4.41 -8.79
C VAL A 195 -3.73 4.58 -8.69
N PHE A 196 -4.40 5.06 -9.75
CA PHE A 196 -5.86 5.15 -9.77
C PHE A 196 -6.50 3.78 -9.57
N PHE A 197 -6.09 2.78 -10.34
CA PHE A 197 -6.59 1.41 -10.17
C PHE A 197 -6.19 0.82 -8.82
N GLY A 198 -4.95 1.04 -8.36
CA GLY A 198 -4.50 0.60 -7.04
C GLY A 198 -5.38 1.14 -5.90
N CYS A 199 -5.66 2.45 -5.90
CA CYS A 199 -6.55 3.08 -4.92
C CYS A 199 -8.00 2.58 -5.05
N MET A 200 -8.52 2.48 -6.28
CA MET A 200 -9.88 1.99 -6.50
C MET A 200 -10.07 0.56 -6.03
N ASN A 201 -9.08 -0.30 -6.23
CA ASN A 201 -9.09 -1.68 -5.75
C ASN A 201 -9.26 -1.73 -4.23
N PHE A 202 -8.53 -0.91 -3.47
CA PHE A 202 -8.71 -0.84 -2.01
C PHE A 202 -10.13 -0.38 -1.63
N ILE A 203 -10.64 0.68 -2.27
CA ILE A 203 -11.98 1.20 -1.99
C ILE A 203 -13.05 0.14 -2.32
N LEU A 204 -12.94 -0.52 -3.47
CA LEU A 204 -13.91 -1.53 -3.92
C LEU A 204 -13.86 -2.79 -3.06
N SER A 205 -12.67 -3.26 -2.67
CA SER A 205 -12.57 -4.41 -1.76
C SER A 205 -13.15 -4.10 -0.38
N CYS A 206 -12.95 -2.88 0.14
CA CYS A 206 -13.61 -2.45 1.37
C CYS A 206 -15.14 -2.37 1.19
N ALA A 207 -15.61 -1.83 0.05
CA ALA A 207 -17.03 -1.73 -0.26
C ALA A 207 -17.69 -3.10 -0.35
N ILE A 208 -17.05 -4.08 -1.00
CA ILE A 208 -17.53 -5.47 -1.08
C ILE A 208 -17.72 -6.06 0.32
N GLY A 209 -16.75 -5.88 1.23
CA GLY A 209 -16.88 -6.33 2.62
C GLY A 209 -18.04 -5.65 3.35
N THR A 210 -18.21 -4.34 3.20
CA THR A 210 -19.29 -3.60 3.88
C THR A 210 -20.68 -3.86 3.30
N ILE A 211 -20.81 -4.00 1.97
CA ILE A 211 -22.08 -4.23 1.27
C ILE A 211 -22.57 -5.65 1.53
N LEU A 212 -21.67 -6.64 1.48
CA LEU A 212 -22.02 -8.03 1.77
C LEU A 212 -22.42 -8.26 3.24
N GLN A 213 -22.03 -7.36 4.15
CA GLN A 213 -22.42 -7.42 5.57
C GLN A 213 -23.70 -6.63 5.90
N ALA A 214 -24.14 -5.70 5.04
CA ALA A 214 -25.26 -4.80 5.29
C ALA A 214 -26.64 -5.36 4.86
N ASP A 215 -26.65 -6.28 3.89
CA ASP A 215 -27.84 -7.04 3.46
C ASP A 215 -28.01 -8.33 4.28
#